data_AF-A0A838N1R0-F1
#
_entry.id   AF-A0A838N1R0-F1
#
_cell.length_a   1.000
_cell.length_b   1.000
_cell.length_c   1.000
_cell.angle_alpha   90.00
_cell.angle_beta   90.00
_cell.angle_gamma   90.00
#
_symmetry.space_group_name_H-M   'P 1'
#
loop_
_entity.id
_entity.type
_entity.pdbx_description
1 polymer ?
#
loop_
_entity_poly.entity_id
_entity_poly.type
_entity_poly.pdbx_seq_one_letter_code
_entity_poly.pdbx_strand_id
1 'polypeptide(L)'
;MKNLRGIPQCGEQLVSIVEAFGNIAHSHLRFLQSKNEKGSPPKQATRIEPYEMFALSPEAQALYEELLRYSVFIEDFRGKSRRGNVVPRLFLRRFLIPHFNLTFSTRDSIEIEPHQFEAFLRNPKLFEQTLRLKSAEDAGKYDKELAEKENQMLLTLPEHREPKN
;
A
#
# COMPACT_ATOMS: atom_id res chain seq x y z
N MET A 1 1.63 8.77 27.01
CA MET A 1 2.49 7.91 26.18
C MET A 1 3.30 8.81 25.23
N LYS A 2 4.63 8.64 25.11
CA LYS A 2 5.50 9.64 24.44
C LYS A 2 5.84 9.32 22.96
N ASN A 3 5.67 8.08 22.50
CA ASN A 3 5.89 7.64 21.11
C ASN A 3 5.23 6.27 20.82
N LEU A 4 5.19 5.86 19.55
CA LEU A 4 4.55 4.61 19.09
C LEU A 4 5.21 3.34 19.69
N ARG A 5 6.54 3.32 19.87
CA ARG A 5 7.25 2.18 20.49
C ARG A 5 6.80 1.90 21.92
N GLY A 6 6.38 2.94 22.64
CA GLY A 6 5.92 2.83 24.02
C GLY A 6 4.57 2.15 24.22
N ILE A 7 3.88 1.71 23.15
CA ILE A 7 2.62 0.97 23.26
C ILE A 7 2.91 -0.45 23.75
N PRO A 8 2.33 -0.88 24.89
CA PRO A 8 2.52 -2.23 25.39
C PRO A 8 2.16 -3.28 24.35
N GLN A 9 2.94 -4.36 24.29
CA GLN A 9 2.71 -5.57 23.50
C GLN A 9 2.84 -5.42 21.97
N CYS A 10 2.47 -4.29 21.37
CA CYS A 10 2.46 -4.12 19.91
C CYS A 10 3.31 -2.96 19.37
N GLY A 11 3.84 -2.06 20.22
CA GLY A 11 4.53 -0.85 19.78
C GLY A 11 5.69 -1.06 18.79
N GLU A 12 6.53 -2.08 19.04
CA GLU A 12 7.63 -2.44 18.12
C GLU A 12 7.11 -2.94 16.77
N GLN A 13 6.03 -3.74 16.77
CA GLN A 13 5.41 -4.23 15.54
C GLN A 13 4.81 -3.07 14.74
N LEU A 14 4.09 -2.15 15.39
CA LEU A 14 3.53 -0.97 14.75
C LEU A 14 4.63 -0.11 14.11
N VAL A 15 5.75 0.10 14.81
CA VAL A 15 6.89 0.81 14.21
C VAL A 15 7.45 0.05 13.02
N SER A 16 7.64 -1.26 13.12
CA SER A 16 8.16 -2.04 12.00
C SER A 16 7.24 -1.99 10.77
N ILE A 17 5.92 -1.94 10.95
CA ILE A 17 4.93 -1.77 9.88
C ILE A 17 5.12 -0.41 9.18
N VAL A 18 5.25 0.67 9.95
CA VAL A 18 5.40 2.02 9.39
C VAL A 18 6.74 2.20 8.69
N GLU A 19 7.82 1.69 9.29
CA GLU A 19 9.15 1.70 8.69
C GLU A 19 9.16 0.94 7.36
N ALA A 20 8.54 -0.26 7.30
CA ALA A 20 8.43 -1.03 6.08
C ALA A 20 7.67 -0.26 4.98
N PHE A 21 6.50 0.33 5.31
CA PHE A 21 5.75 1.15 4.35
C PHE A 21 6.58 2.33 3.85
N GLY A 22 7.21 3.08 4.76
CA GLY A 22 8.01 4.25 4.41
C GLY A 22 9.21 3.91 3.54
N ASN A 23 9.91 2.81 3.84
CA ASN A 23 11.03 2.31 3.04
C ASN A 23 10.60 1.90 1.63
N ILE A 24 9.47 1.20 1.49
CA ILE A 24 8.91 0.84 0.18
C ILE A 24 8.55 2.11 -0.59
N ALA A 25 7.75 2.99 0.00
CA ALA A 25 7.30 4.23 -0.64
C ALA A 25 8.46 5.10 -1.09
N HIS A 26 9.50 5.23 -0.25
CA HIS A 26 10.69 6.00 -0.60
C HIS A 26 11.49 5.33 -1.73
N SER A 27 11.57 4.00 -1.76
CA SER A 27 12.20 3.31 -2.89
C SER A 27 11.42 3.50 -4.20
N HIS A 28 10.08 3.48 -4.15
CA HIS A 28 9.24 3.74 -5.32
C HIS A 28 9.43 5.17 -5.83
N LEU A 29 9.52 6.15 -4.93
CA LEU A 29 9.86 7.54 -5.28
C LEU A 29 11.20 7.66 -5.99
N ARG A 30 12.20 6.85 -5.61
CA ARG A 30 13.53 6.93 -6.20
C ARG A 30 13.64 6.24 -7.56
N PHE A 31 12.86 5.20 -7.80
CA PHE A 31 13.12 4.28 -8.91
C PHE A 31 11.94 4.11 -9.88
N LEU A 32 10.72 4.53 -9.51
CA LEU A 32 9.54 4.41 -10.36
C LEU A 32 9.02 5.78 -10.81
N GLN A 33 8.35 5.78 -11.95
CA GLN A 33 7.60 6.93 -12.46
C GLN A 33 6.10 6.73 -12.19
N SER A 34 5.39 7.84 -11.93
CA SER A 34 3.95 7.84 -11.80
C SER A 34 3.31 7.57 -13.16
N LYS A 35 2.40 6.60 -13.19
CA LYS A 35 1.52 6.32 -14.34
C LYS A 35 0.25 7.18 -14.31
N ASN A 36 0.02 7.92 -13.23
CA ASN A 36 -1.17 8.74 -13.00
C ASN A 36 -1.00 10.20 -13.46
N GLU A 37 0.20 10.59 -13.90
CA GLU A 37 0.50 11.94 -14.38
C GLU A 37 1.26 11.95 -15.70
N LYS A 38 0.99 12.98 -16.50
CA LYS A 38 1.75 13.27 -17.72
C LYS A 38 3.15 13.78 -17.37
N GLY A 39 4.12 13.49 -18.24
CA GLY A 39 5.50 13.96 -18.07
C GLY A 39 6.36 13.06 -17.18
N SER A 40 5.88 11.85 -16.85
CA SER A 40 6.69 10.82 -16.18
C SER A 40 7.35 11.27 -14.86
N PRO A 41 6.64 11.99 -13.97
CA PRO A 41 7.24 12.40 -12.70
C PRO A 41 7.51 11.19 -11.81
N PRO A 42 8.36 11.29 -10.79
CA PRO A 42 8.58 10.22 -9.82
C PRO A 42 7.28 9.76 -9.14
N LYS A 43 7.13 8.46 -8.88
CA LYS A 43 5.95 7.90 -8.20
C LYS A 43 5.91 8.34 -6.73
N GLN A 44 4.85 9.01 -6.31
CA GLN A 44 4.71 9.56 -4.95
C GLN A 44 3.55 8.88 -4.20
N ALA A 45 3.84 7.72 -3.60
CA ALA A 45 2.84 6.94 -2.88
C ALA A 45 2.88 7.19 -1.37
N THR A 46 1.88 7.91 -0.84
CA THR A 46 1.70 8.13 0.61
C THR A 46 0.48 7.39 1.17
N ARG A 47 -0.12 6.49 0.38
CA ARG A 47 -1.24 5.65 0.80
C ARG A 47 -1.11 4.22 0.33
N ILE A 48 -1.78 3.32 1.03
CA ILE A 48 -2.07 1.97 0.58
C ILE A 48 -3.45 1.98 -0.07
N GLU A 49 -3.58 1.31 -1.20
CA GLU A 49 -4.85 1.12 -1.90
C GLU A 49 -5.10 -0.37 -2.13
N PRO A 50 -5.96 -1.00 -1.33
CA PRO A 50 -6.25 -2.40 -1.53
C PRO A 50 -7.14 -2.63 -2.75
N TYR A 51 -6.96 -3.75 -3.44
CA TYR A 51 -7.85 -4.10 -4.56
C TYR A 51 -9.26 -4.48 -4.10
N GLU A 52 -9.37 -5.06 -2.91
CA GLU A 52 -10.59 -5.59 -2.31
C GLU A 52 -10.64 -5.28 -0.81
N MET A 53 -11.77 -5.60 -0.17
CA MET A 53 -11.88 -5.50 1.29
C MET A 53 -10.88 -6.43 1.97
N PHE A 54 -10.32 -5.99 3.09
CA PHE A 54 -9.41 -6.81 3.87
C PHE A 54 -10.15 -8.01 4.49
N ALA A 55 -9.54 -9.18 4.41
CA ALA A 55 -9.95 -10.39 5.11
C ALA A 55 -8.81 -10.79 6.05
N LEU A 56 -8.80 -10.23 7.26
CA LEU A 56 -7.69 -10.37 8.20
C LEU A 56 -7.96 -11.45 9.24
N SER A 57 -6.91 -12.21 9.61
CA SER A 57 -6.91 -12.99 10.85
C SER A 57 -7.09 -12.09 12.08
N PRO A 58 -7.59 -12.62 13.22
CA PRO A 58 -7.80 -11.85 14.44
C PRO A 58 -6.56 -11.09 14.92
N GLU A 59 -5.37 -11.69 14.79
CA GLU A 59 -4.11 -11.07 15.18
C GLU A 59 -3.75 -9.89 14.27
N ALA A 60 -3.95 -10.04 12.95
CA ALA A 60 -3.71 -8.96 11.99
C ALA A 60 -4.74 -7.84 12.14
N GLN A 61 -6.00 -8.19 12.41
CA GLN A 61 -7.08 -7.24 12.69
C GLN A 61 -6.76 -6.38 13.91
N ALA A 62 -6.25 -6.98 14.99
CA ALA A 62 -5.84 -6.22 16.18
C ALA A 62 -4.74 -5.19 15.85
N LEU A 63 -3.70 -5.60 15.12
CA LEU A 63 -2.64 -4.67 14.67
C LEU A 63 -3.20 -3.55 13.79
N TYR A 64 -4.09 -3.88 12.87
CA TYR A 64 -4.76 -2.91 12.01
C TYR A 64 -5.50 -1.85 12.83
N GLU A 65 -6.29 -2.28 13.81
CA GLU A 65 -7.03 -1.38 14.70
C GLU A 65 -6.11 -0.49 15.54
N GLU A 66 -4.96 -1.00 16.01
CA GLU A 66 -3.98 -0.16 16.71
C GLU A 66 -3.38 0.91 15.79
N LEU A 67 -3.06 0.57 14.53
CA LEU A 67 -2.55 1.54 13.55
C LEU A 67 -3.56 2.69 13.33
N LEU A 68 -4.86 2.37 13.29
CA LEU A 68 -5.91 3.38 13.18
C LEU A 68 -6.07 4.17 14.48
N ARG A 69 -6.10 3.48 15.63
CA ARG A 69 -6.27 4.10 16.96
C ARG A 69 -5.22 5.15 17.26
N TYR A 70 -3.96 4.88 16.89
CA TYR A 70 -2.87 5.84 17.05
C TYR A 70 -2.67 6.75 15.84
N SER A 71 -3.60 6.71 14.88
CA SER A 71 -3.61 7.52 13.67
C SER A 71 -2.29 7.42 12.90
N VAL A 72 -1.70 6.23 12.85
CA VAL A 72 -0.56 5.95 11.99
C VAL A 72 -1.01 6.02 10.53
N PHE A 73 -2.13 5.33 10.26
CA PHE A 73 -2.88 5.45 9.03
C PHE A 73 -4.25 6.07 9.31
N ILE A 74 -4.82 6.69 8.28
CA ILE A 74 -6.17 7.24 8.29
C ILE A 74 -6.94 6.58 7.14
N GLU A 75 -8.07 5.96 7.46
CA GLU A 75 -8.96 5.37 6.47
C GLU A 75 -9.67 6.44 5.64
N ASP A 76 -9.82 6.15 4.35
CA ASP A 76 -10.64 6.90 3.43
C ASP A 76 -11.39 5.94 2.50
N PHE A 77 -12.70 5.83 2.70
CA PHE A 77 -13.60 4.99 1.88
C PHE A 77 -14.15 5.72 0.66
N ARG A 78 -13.69 6.95 0.36
CA ARG A 78 -14.20 7.72 -0.77
C ARG A 78 -13.67 7.18 -2.08
N GLY A 79 -14.49 6.40 -2.76
CA GLY A 79 -14.24 5.95 -4.12
C GLY A 79 -14.06 4.45 -4.25
N LYS A 80 -14.10 4.00 -5.50
CA LYS A 80 -13.94 2.60 -5.84
C LYS A 80 -12.46 2.26 -6.03
N SER A 81 -12.08 1.05 -5.65
CA SER A 81 -10.82 0.42 -6.04
C SER A 81 -10.80 0.20 -7.55
N ARG A 82 -9.64 -0.26 -8.07
CA ARG A 82 -9.52 -0.66 -9.48
C ARG A 82 -10.46 -1.80 -9.89
N ARG A 83 -11.01 -2.55 -8.93
CA ARG A 83 -12.02 -3.62 -9.14
C ARG A 83 -13.46 -3.14 -8.96
N GLY A 84 -13.70 -1.84 -8.75
CA GLY A 84 -15.03 -1.30 -8.57
C GLY A 84 -15.60 -1.43 -7.15
N ASN A 85 -14.85 -2.03 -6.22
CA ASN A 85 -15.25 -2.21 -4.82
C ASN A 85 -15.00 -0.93 -4.00
N VAL A 86 -15.88 -0.61 -3.07
CA VAL A 86 -15.58 0.42 -2.05
C VAL A 86 -14.65 -0.22 -1.01
N VAL A 87 -13.46 0.35 -0.84
CA VAL A 87 -12.39 -0.22 0.00
C VAL A 87 -11.74 0.84 0.88
N PRO A 88 -11.16 0.47 2.04
CA PRO A 88 -10.45 1.41 2.91
C PRO A 88 -9.08 1.76 2.31
N ARG A 89 -8.95 2.95 1.72
CA ARG A 89 -7.62 3.50 1.41
C ARG A 89 -6.95 3.97 2.68
N LEU A 90 -5.69 3.62 2.90
CA LEU A 90 -4.97 3.93 4.13
C LEU A 90 -3.92 4.99 3.86
N PHE A 91 -4.21 6.23 4.25
CA PHE A 91 -3.27 7.35 4.11
C PHE A 91 -2.29 7.37 5.28
N LEU A 92 -0.99 7.41 4.99
CA LEU A 92 0.02 7.68 6.02
C LEU A 92 -0.23 9.06 6.62
N ARG A 93 -0.23 9.16 7.95
CA ARG A 93 -0.48 10.44 8.60
C ARG A 93 0.59 11.48 8.22
N ARG A 94 0.13 12.69 7.92
CA ARG A 94 0.93 13.76 7.32
C ARG A 94 2.25 14.08 8.04
N PHE A 95 2.30 13.96 9.36
CA PHE A 95 3.52 14.25 10.12
C PHE A 95 4.62 13.21 9.91
N LEU A 96 4.28 11.99 9.46
CA LEU A 96 5.22 10.91 9.16
C LEU A 96 5.81 11.00 7.76
N ILE A 97 5.18 11.75 6.83
CA ILE A 97 5.64 11.87 5.44
C ILE A 97 7.08 12.41 5.35
N PRO A 98 7.44 13.52 6.04
CA PRO A 98 8.83 14.01 6.01
C PRO A 98 9.84 13.04 6.63
N HIS A 99 9.43 12.21 7.59
CA HIS A 99 10.32 11.24 8.23
C HIS A 99 10.89 10.21 7.23
N PHE A 100 10.11 9.88 6.20
CA PHE A 100 10.50 8.94 5.16
C PHE A 100 11.01 9.61 3.87
N ASN A 101 11.32 10.92 3.92
CA ASN A 101 11.70 11.69 2.75
C ASN A 101 10.69 11.55 1.60
N LEU A 102 9.41 11.56 1.94
CA LEU A 102 8.29 11.56 0.99
C LEU A 102 7.74 12.97 0.82
N THR A 103 6.99 13.18 -0.25
CA THR A 103 6.24 14.42 -0.51
C THR A 103 4.75 14.14 -0.41
N PHE A 104 3.96 15.18 -0.12
CA PHE A 104 2.52 15.07 -0.14
C PHE A 104 2.03 14.81 -1.57
N SER A 105 1.34 13.68 -1.75
CA SER A 105 0.68 13.35 -3.01
C SER A 105 -0.61 12.57 -2.73
N THR A 106 -1.64 12.82 -3.52
CA THR A 106 -2.88 12.06 -3.52
C THR A 106 -3.03 11.21 -4.78
N ARG A 107 -1.99 11.12 -5.59
CA ARG A 107 -2.06 10.60 -6.96
C ARG A 107 -1.74 9.12 -6.99
N ASP A 108 -0.62 8.75 -6.38
CA ASP A 108 -0.14 7.38 -6.37
C ASP A 108 -0.43 6.67 -5.05
N SER A 109 -0.42 5.35 -5.13
CA SER A 109 -0.61 4.44 -4.02
C SER A 109 0.32 3.24 -4.15
N ILE A 110 0.50 2.55 -3.04
CA ILE A 110 0.99 1.17 -3.03
C ILE A 110 -0.25 0.28 -3.11
N GLU A 111 -0.47 -0.31 -4.26
CA GLU A 111 -1.59 -1.21 -4.52
C GLU A 111 -1.27 -2.62 -4.06
N ILE A 112 -2.18 -3.26 -3.30
CA ILE A 112 -1.95 -4.59 -2.72
C ILE A 112 -3.22 -5.43 -2.68
N GLU A 113 -3.03 -6.74 -2.71
CA GLU A 113 -4.09 -7.72 -2.44
C GLU A 113 -4.36 -7.87 -0.92
N PRO A 114 -5.54 -8.34 -0.51
CA PRO A 114 -5.86 -8.55 0.91
C PRO A 114 -4.84 -9.44 1.66
N HIS A 115 -4.40 -10.54 1.04
CA HIS A 115 -3.40 -11.44 1.65
C HIS A 115 -2.02 -10.78 1.79
N GLN A 116 -1.67 -9.87 0.89
CA GLN A 116 -0.45 -9.08 0.97
C GLN A 116 -0.53 -8.07 2.13
N PHE A 117 -1.71 -7.50 2.39
CA PHE A 117 -1.91 -6.62 3.53
C PHE A 117 -1.78 -7.38 4.86
N GLU A 118 -2.33 -8.59 4.96
CA GLU A 118 -2.10 -9.42 6.15
C GLU A 118 -0.60 -9.74 6.34
N ALA A 119 0.10 -10.12 5.26
CA ALA A 119 1.54 -10.36 5.31
C ALA A 119 2.33 -9.12 5.73
N PHE A 120 1.93 -7.93 5.28
CA PHE A 120 2.48 -6.64 5.70
C PHE A 120 2.32 -6.40 7.20
N LEU A 121 1.14 -6.66 7.76
CA LEU A 121 0.86 -6.48 9.18
C LEU A 121 1.64 -7.47 10.05
N ARG A 122 1.72 -8.74 9.62
CA ARG A 122 2.34 -9.82 10.42
C ARG A 122 3.85 -9.88 10.28
N ASN A 123 4.37 -9.68 9.06
CA ASN A 123 5.78 -9.83 8.71
C ASN A 123 6.30 -8.63 7.90
N PRO A 124 6.27 -7.41 8.48
CA PRO A 124 6.57 -6.17 7.75
C PRO A 124 7.94 -6.15 7.10
N LYS A 125 8.97 -6.72 7.74
CA LYS A 125 10.33 -6.78 7.17
C LYS A 125 10.42 -7.70 5.95
N LEU A 126 9.74 -8.85 5.99
CA LEU A 126 9.70 -9.77 4.85
C LEU A 126 8.91 -9.13 3.71
N PHE A 127 7.79 -8.47 4.03
CA PHE A 127 7.00 -7.72 3.08
C PHE A 127 7.79 -6.55 2.45
N GLU A 128 8.59 -5.82 3.24
CA GLU A 128 9.48 -4.79 2.72
C GLU A 128 10.42 -5.36 1.65
N GLN A 129 11.01 -6.54 1.89
CA GLN A 129 11.95 -7.16 0.95
C GLN A 129 11.32 -7.51 -0.40
N THR A 130 10.00 -7.72 -0.48
CA THR A 130 9.32 -8.06 -1.74
C THR A 130 8.99 -6.85 -2.60
N LEU A 131 8.83 -5.67 -1.99
CA LEU A 131 8.38 -4.45 -2.70
C LEU A 131 9.41 -3.33 -2.73
N ARG A 132 10.42 -3.36 -1.85
CA ARG A 132 11.47 -2.35 -1.79
C ARG A 132 12.45 -2.55 -2.93
N LEU A 133 12.58 -1.51 -3.76
CA LEU A 133 13.50 -1.48 -4.88
C LEU A 133 14.87 -1.00 -4.41
N LYS A 134 15.95 -1.61 -4.91
CA LYS A 134 17.33 -1.22 -4.60
C LYS A 134 18.06 -0.68 -5.82
N SER A 135 17.55 -0.93 -7.02
CA SER A 135 18.16 -0.54 -8.29
C SER A 135 17.11 -0.25 -9.38
N ALA A 136 17.58 0.32 -10.50
CA ALA A 136 16.76 0.48 -11.70
C ALA A 136 16.41 -0.87 -12.36
N GLU A 137 17.22 -1.90 -12.16
CA GLU A 137 16.91 -3.26 -12.63
C GLU A 137 15.72 -3.83 -11.86
N ASP A 138 15.68 -3.66 -10.54
CA ASP A 138 14.54 -4.06 -9.71
C ASP A 138 13.26 -3.34 -10.14
N ALA A 139 13.38 -2.04 -10.46
CA ALA A 139 12.27 -1.24 -10.98
C ALA A 139 11.72 -1.78 -12.30
N GLY A 140 12.60 -2.14 -13.25
CA GLY A 140 12.19 -2.73 -14.51
C GLY A 140 11.48 -4.08 -14.34
N LYS A 141 11.94 -4.92 -13.39
CA LYS A 141 11.25 -6.18 -13.03
C LYS A 141 9.88 -5.92 -12.43
N TYR A 142 9.80 -4.99 -11.46
CA TYR A 142 8.55 -4.60 -10.82
C TYR A 142 7.51 -4.08 -11.81
N ASP A 143 7.90 -3.19 -12.72
CA ASP A 143 6.98 -2.64 -13.73
C ASP A 143 6.47 -3.72 -14.70
N LYS A 144 7.32 -4.68 -15.05
CA LYS A 144 6.94 -5.82 -15.89
C LYS A 144 5.94 -6.73 -15.18
N GLU A 145 6.22 -7.11 -13.94
CA GLU A 145 5.31 -7.93 -13.13
C GLU A 145 3.95 -7.24 -12.91
N LEU A 146 3.97 -5.91 -12.68
CA LEU A 146 2.74 -5.14 -12.52
C LEU A 146 1.93 -5.12 -13.81
N ALA A 147 2.56 -4.91 -14.97
CA ALA A 147 1.89 -4.94 -16.26
C ALA A 147 1.29 -6.32 -16.58
N GLU A 148 2.00 -7.40 -16.24
CA GLU A 148 1.50 -8.78 -16.38
C GLU A 148 0.26 -9.02 -15.49
N LYS A 149 0.29 -8.56 -14.23
CA LYS A 149 -0.86 -8.62 -13.32
C LYS A 149 -2.05 -7.79 -13.80
N GLU A 150 -1.82 -6.57 -14.29
CA GLU A 150 -2.87 -5.72 -14.85
C GLU A 150 -3.55 -6.39 -16.05
N ASN A 151 -2.78 -6.98 -16.95
CA ASN A 151 -3.30 -7.74 -18.08
C ASN A 151 -4.13 -8.95 -17.63
N GLN A 152 -3.62 -9.73 -16.67
CA GLN A 152 -4.34 -10.89 -16.15
C GLN A 152 -5.63 -10.48 -15.42
N MET A 153 -5.60 -9.36 -14.70
CA MET A 153 -6.76 -8.81 -14.02
C MET A 153 -7.84 -8.33 -14.99
N LEU A 154 -7.47 -7.64 -16.07
CA LEU A 154 -8.37 -7.23 -17.15
C LEU A 154 -9.09 -8.44 -17.78
N LEU A 155 -8.39 -9.56 -17.95
CA LEU A 155 -8.98 -10.80 -18.49
C LEU A 155 -9.99 -11.48 -17.55
N THR A 156 -9.98 -11.15 -16.26
CA THR A 156 -10.87 -11.74 -15.24
C THR A 156 -12.07 -10.86 -14.87
N LEU A 157 -12.16 -9.64 -15.42
CA LEU A 157 -13.30 -8.75 -15.17
C LEU A 157 -14.57 -9.30 -15.84
N PRO A 158 -15.72 -9.34 -15.14
CA PRO A 158 -16.97 -9.90 -15.65
C PRO A 158 -17.69 -8.99 -16.65
N GLU A 159 -17.00 -8.43 -17.63
CA GLU A 159 -17.59 -7.68 -18.76
C GLU A 159 -17.27 -8.36 -20.11
N HIS A 160 -17.76 -9.60 -20.27
CA HIS A 160 -18.18 -10.18 -21.54
C HIS A 160 -19.24 -11.28 -21.27
N ARG A 161 -20.27 -10.96 -20.47
CA ARG A 161 -21.56 -11.65 -20.63
C ARG A 161 -22.37 -10.81 -21.60
N GLU A 162 -22.49 -11.29 -22.83
CA GLU A 162 -23.44 -10.77 -23.81
C GLU A 162 -24.82 -10.55 -23.16
N PRO A 163 -25.59 -9.54 -23.60
CA PRO A 163 -26.97 -9.42 -23.18
C PRO A 163 -27.69 -10.71 -23.58
N LYS A 164 -28.18 -11.46 -22.58
CA LYS A 164 -29.13 -12.55 -22.84
C LYS A 164 -30.39 -11.90 -23.40
N ASN A 165 -30.62 -12.12 -24.70
CA ASN A 165 -31.93 -11.96 -25.32
C ASN A 165 -32.95 -12.89 -24.67
#